data_AF-A0A645II10-F1
#
_entry.id   AF-A0A645II10-F1
#
_cell.length_a   1.000
_cell.length_b   1.000
_cell.length_c   1.000
_cell.angle_alpha   90.00
_cell.angle_beta   90.00
_cell.angle_gamma   90.00
#
_symmetry.space_group_name_H-M   'P 1'
#
loop_
_entity.id
_entity.type
_entity.pdbx_description
1 polymer ?
#
loop_
_entity_poly.entity_id
_entity_poly.type
_entity_poly.pdbx_seq_one_letter_code
_entity_poly.pdbx_strand_id
1 'polypeptide(L)'
;MVKDNYRPEFMPTYEMVQFKVVYEKGSRKILGAQILSKADMTQMANTMSVVIQNEMTIDELGFVDFFFQPHFNKPWSILNMAGLQAK
;
A
#
# COMPACT_ATOMS: atom_id res chain seq x y z
N MET A 1 -2.21 1.60 -10.27
CA MET A 1 -0.79 1.74 -9.90
C MET A 1 -0.64 3.06 -9.20
N VAL A 2 -0.27 3.02 -7.93
CA VAL A 2 -0.01 4.17 -7.08
C VAL A 2 1.47 4.52 -7.19
N LYS A 3 1.78 5.82 -7.26
CA LYS A 3 3.14 6.35 -7.18
C LYS A 3 3.14 7.45 -6.14
N ASP A 4 3.88 7.27 -5.06
CA ASP A 4 4.03 8.27 -4.02
C ASP A 4 5.32 8.05 -3.24
N ASN A 5 5.78 9.05 -2.49
CA ASN A 5 6.90 8.89 -1.57
C ASN A 5 6.46 8.09 -0.34
N TYR A 6 7.33 7.18 0.14
CA TYR A 6 6.97 6.31 1.27
C TYR A 6 6.66 7.10 2.54
N ARG A 7 7.29 8.28 2.72
CA ARG A 7 7.09 9.21 3.82
C ARG A 7 7.08 10.67 3.32
N PRO A 8 6.68 11.65 4.16
CA PRO A 8 6.53 13.05 3.74
C PRO A 8 7.83 13.68 3.21
N GLU A 9 7.67 14.55 2.22
CA GLU A 9 8.77 15.23 1.50
C GLU A 9 9.50 16.26 2.35
N PHE A 10 8.90 16.69 3.47
CA PHE A 10 9.56 17.56 4.45
C PHE A 10 10.57 16.81 5.33
N MET A 11 10.60 15.48 5.29
CA MET A 11 11.60 14.69 6.01
C MET A 11 12.97 14.79 5.34
N PRO A 12 14.09 14.66 6.09
CA PRO A 12 15.45 14.83 5.54
C PRO A 12 15.79 13.94 4.34
N THR A 13 15.17 12.77 4.23
CA THR A 13 15.22 11.93 3.02
C THR A 13 13.85 11.34 2.75
N TYR A 14 13.57 10.99 1.50
CA TYR A 14 12.37 10.28 1.08
C TYR A 14 12.68 9.56 -0.23
N GLU A 15 11.95 8.49 -0.52
CA GLU A 15 12.11 7.73 -1.75
C GLU A 15 10.74 7.41 -2.36
N MET A 16 10.70 7.39 -3.69
CA MET A 16 9.48 7.05 -4.42
C MET A 16 9.18 5.56 -4.32
N VAL A 17 7.90 5.23 -4.11
CA VAL A 17 7.36 3.88 -4.13
C VAL A 17 6.38 3.77 -5.30
N GLN A 18 6.56 2.73 -6.10
CA GLN A 18 5.56 2.30 -7.07
C GLN A 18 4.85 1.08 -6.50
N PHE A 19 3.55 1.20 -6.29
CA PHE A 19 2.72 0.13 -5.75
C PHE A 19 1.61 -0.24 -6.71
N LYS A 20 1.48 -1.53 -7.02
CA LYS A 20 0.43 -2.06 -7.88
C LYS A 20 -0.28 -3.17 -7.13
N VAL A 21 -1.61 -3.10 -7.09
CA VAL A 21 -2.48 -4.17 -6.60
C VAL A 21 -3.31 -4.68 -7.77
N VAL A 22 -3.47 -6.00 -7.85
CA VAL A 22 -4.37 -6.68 -8.77
C VAL A 22 -5.50 -7.27 -7.94
N TYR A 23 -6.74 -7.01 -8.35
CA TYR A 23 -7.94 -7.50 -7.67
C TYR A 23 -8.98 -7.96 -8.69
N GLU A 24 -9.87 -8.85 -8.27
CA GLU A 24 -10.96 -9.33 -9.12
C GLU A 24 -12.06 -8.27 -9.23
N LYS A 25 -12.56 -7.97 -10.44
CA LYS A 25 -13.55 -6.90 -10.65
C LYS A 25 -14.89 -7.16 -9.94
N GLY A 26 -15.31 -8.42 -9.84
CA GLY A 26 -16.60 -8.82 -9.27
C GLY A 26 -16.60 -8.79 -7.74
N SER A 27 -15.85 -9.72 -7.12
CA SER A 27 -15.77 -9.79 -5.65
C SER A 27 -14.92 -8.70 -5.01
N ARG A 28 -14.11 -7.99 -5.81
CA ARG A 28 -13.13 -6.99 -5.34
C ARG A 28 -12.00 -7.58 -4.48
N LYS A 29 -11.90 -8.92 -4.38
CA LYS A 29 -10.82 -9.61 -3.67
C LYS A 29 -9.46 -9.34 -4.28
N ILE A 30 -8.46 -9.11 -3.42
CA ILE A 30 -7.08 -8.88 -3.84
C ILE A 30 -6.45 -10.21 -4.27
N LEU A 31 -5.85 -10.22 -5.46
CA LEU A 31 -5.23 -11.40 -6.08
C LEU A 31 -3.70 -11.35 -6.04
N GLY A 32 -3.11 -10.16 -5.89
CA GLY A 32 -1.67 -10.00 -5.89
C GLY A 32 -1.24 -8.55 -5.79
N ALA A 33 0.03 -8.32 -5.47
CA ALA A 33 0.61 -6.99 -5.40
C ALA A 33 2.08 -6.97 -5.79
N GLN A 34 2.57 -5.79 -6.20
CA GLN A 34 3.96 -5.54 -6.56
C GLN A 34 4.39 -4.19 -5.96
N ILE A 35 5.60 -4.15 -5.38
CA ILE A 35 6.19 -2.97 -4.75
C ILE A 35 7.59 -2.76 -5.31
N LEU A 36 7.93 -1.51 -5.68
CA LEU A 36 9.26 -1.13 -6.12
C LEU A 36 9.66 0.21 -5.51
N SER A 37 10.81 0.26 -4.84
CA SER A 37 11.40 1.48 -4.29
C SER A 37 12.92 1.31 -4.10
N LYS A 38 13.62 2.42 -3.91
CA LYS A 38 15.00 2.43 -3.38
C LYS A 38 15.03 2.23 -1.86
N ALA A 39 13.98 2.60 -1.16
CA ALA A 39 13.83 2.31 0.27
C ALA A 39 13.35 0.86 0.48
N ASP A 40 13.72 0.25 1.60
CA ASP A 40 13.29 -1.11 1.95
C ASP A 40 11.79 -1.14 2.27
N MET A 41 11.03 -1.81 1.40
CA MET A 41 9.59 -2.00 1.53
C MET A 41 9.22 -3.48 1.71
N THR A 42 10.18 -4.34 2.07
CA THR A 42 9.99 -5.80 2.16
C THR A 42 8.82 -6.19 3.05
N GLN A 43 8.66 -5.51 4.20
CA GLN A 43 7.56 -5.83 5.12
C GLN A 43 6.18 -5.50 4.56
N MET A 44 6.05 -4.52 3.67
CA MET A 44 4.77 -4.26 3.00
C MET A 44 4.35 -5.41 2.08
N ALA A 45 5.31 -6.12 1.47
CA ALA A 45 5.01 -7.32 0.69
C ALA A 45 4.48 -8.45 1.58
N ASN A 46 5.05 -8.63 2.78
CA ASN A 46 4.53 -9.58 3.77
C ASN A 46 3.13 -9.19 4.25
N THR A 47 2.87 -7.90 4.49
CA THR A 47 1.52 -7.41 4.80
C THR A 47 0.54 -7.78 3.69
N MET A 48 0.92 -7.62 2.42
CA MET A 48 0.06 -8.04 1.31
C MET A 48 -0.17 -9.55 1.25
N SER A 49 0.79 -10.37 1.69
CA SER A 49 0.58 -11.81 1.84
C SER A 49 -0.52 -12.12 2.87
N VAL A 50 -0.54 -11.41 4.01
CA VAL A 50 -1.61 -11.56 5.02
C VAL A 50 -2.95 -11.08 4.48
N VAL A 51 -2.98 -9.95 3.78
CA VAL A 51 -4.19 -9.40 3.14
C VAL A 51 -4.79 -10.41 2.15
N ILE A 52 -3.97 -11.03 1.31
CA ILE A 52 -4.41 -12.07 0.35
C ILE A 52 -4.86 -13.34 1.08
N GLN A 53 -4.12 -13.79 2.09
CA GLN A 53 -4.46 -14.97 2.89
C GLN A 53 -5.83 -14.85 3.58
N ASN A 54 -6.22 -13.63 3.94
CA ASN A 54 -7.52 -13.35 4.56
C ASN A 54 -8.62 -13.00 3.55
N GLU A 55 -8.38 -13.19 2.25
CA GLU A 55 -9.32 -12.90 1.16
C GLU A 55 -9.88 -11.48 1.17
N MET A 56 -9.09 -10.51 1.67
CA MET A 56 -9.53 -9.12 1.80
C MET A 56 -9.81 -8.50 0.44
N THR A 57 -10.77 -7.58 0.43
CA THR A 57 -11.13 -6.75 -0.71
C THR A 57 -10.24 -5.52 -0.81
N ILE A 58 -10.18 -4.94 -2.01
CA ILE A 58 -9.46 -3.68 -2.26
C ILE A 58 -10.09 -2.51 -1.49
N ASP A 59 -11.39 -2.56 -1.20
CA ASP A 59 -12.10 -1.53 -0.44
C ASP A 59 -11.71 -1.57 1.05
N GLU A 60 -11.65 -2.77 1.63
CA GLU A 60 -11.17 -2.96 3.00
C GLU A 60 -9.73 -2.47 3.14
N LEU A 61 -8.83 -2.80 2.20
CA LEU A 61 -7.46 -2.28 2.20
C LEU A 61 -7.40 -0.75 2.22
N GLY A 62 -8.36 -0.08 1.59
CA GLY A 62 -8.49 1.39 1.59
C GLY A 62 -8.69 1.99 2.98
N PHE A 63 -9.26 1.23 3.92
CA PHE A 63 -9.66 1.71 5.25
C PHE A 63 -9.09 0.92 6.43
N VAL A 64 -8.33 -0.17 6.18
CA VAL A 64 -7.55 -0.86 7.22
C VAL A 64 -6.66 0.15 7.93
N ASP A 65 -6.69 0.09 9.27
CA ASP A 65 -5.88 0.93 10.12
C ASP A 65 -4.39 0.56 9.98
N PHE A 66 -3.58 1.56 9.65
CA PHE A 66 -2.14 1.46 9.66
C PHE A 66 -1.58 2.56 10.55
N PHE A 67 -0.63 2.18 11.40
CA PHE A 67 0.14 3.12 12.21
C PHE A 67 0.69 4.27 11.34
N PHE A 68 0.62 5.51 11.85
CA PHE A 68 1.21 6.67 11.21
C PHE A 68 2.25 7.35 12.12
N GLN A 69 3.45 7.57 11.57
CA GLN A 69 4.38 8.56 12.07
C GLN A 69 5.33 9.04 10.94
N PRO A 70 5.67 10.34 10.83
CA PRO A 70 6.35 10.90 9.66
C PRO A 70 7.70 10.29 9.26
N HIS A 71 8.40 9.59 10.16
CA HIS A 71 9.65 8.91 9.84
C HIS A 71 9.44 7.62 9.04
N PHE A 72 8.25 7.03 9.11
CA PHE A 72 7.93 5.75 8.49
C PHE A 72 6.99 5.89 7.31
N ASN A 73 5.94 6.71 7.44
CA ASN A 73 4.91 6.83 6.41
C ASN A 73 4.17 8.17 6.41
N LYS A 74 3.32 8.36 5.39
CA LYS A 74 2.33 9.44 5.32
C LYS A 74 1.07 9.05 6.12
N PRO A 75 0.19 10.01 6.48
CA PRO A 75 -1.04 9.74 7.23
C PRO A 75 -1.90 8.63 6.63
N TRP A 76 -1.96 8.59 5.29
CA TRP A 76 -2.45 7.44 4.55
C TRP A 76 -1.26 6.59 4.11
N SER A 77 -1.27 5.31 4.48
CA SER A 77 -0.27 4.36 3.99
C SER A 77 -0.36 4.23 2.47
N ILE A 78 0.77 3.94 1.81
CA ILE A 78 0.79 3.59 0.38
C ILE A 78 -0.16 2.43 0.06
N LEU A 79 -0.38 1.53 1.05
CA LEU A 79 -1.32 0.43 0.95
C LEU A 79 -2.77 0.92 0.87
N ASN A 80 -3.17 1.85 1.76
CA ASN A 80 -4.51 2.44 1.72
C ASN A 80 -4.76 3.18 0.41
N MET A 81 -3.75 3.89 -0.10
CA MET A 81 -3.86 4.65 -1.35
C MET A 81 -4.23 3.76 -2.54
N ALA A 82 -3.84 2.48 -2.55
CA ALA A 82 -4.27 1.55 -3.59
C ALA A 82 -5.77 1.24 -3.51
N GLY A 83 -6.31 1.10 -2.30
CA GLY A 83 -7.75 0.94 -2.08
C GLY A 83 -8.54 2.18 -2.46
N LEU A 84 -8.12 3.35 -1.96
CA LEU A 84 -8.79 4.63 -2.23
C LEU A 84 -8.80 5.04 -3.71
N GLN A 85 -7.84 4.57 -4.51
CA GLN A 85 -7.75 4.84 -5.95
C GLN A 85 -8.33 3.72 -6.82
N ALA A 86 -8.78 2.61 -6.22
CA ALA A 86 -9.39 1.52 -6.96
C ALA A 86 -10.72 1.97 -7.57
N LYS A 87 -11.03 1.44 -8.76
CA LYS A 87 -12.25 1.74 -9.51
C LYS A 87 -13.14 0.50 -9.66
#